data_AF-A0A2S8BBF4-F1
#
_entry.id   AF-A0A2S8BBF4-F1
#
_cell.length_a   1.000
_cell.length_b   1.000
_cell.length_c   1.000
_cell.angle_alpha   90.00
_cell.angle_beta   90.00
_cell.angle_gamma   90.00
#
_symmetry.space_group_name_H-M   'P 1'
#
loop_
_entity.id
_entity.type
_entity.pdbx_description
1 polymer ?
#
loop_
_entity_poly.entity_id
_entity_poly.type
_entity_poly.pdbx_seq_one_letter_code
_entity_poly.pdbx_strand_id
1 'polypeptide(L)'
;MMGCGFFLGVAGQMVKLCVDTAMQIDVDDALRGHVFAVQDSVFWVSFVAAIAAAAALIPDDGHAPLLILAGTLVYLAGLVAHALIGRGQRTPAAEVDVTVKNAE
;
A
#
# COMPACT_ATOMS: atom_id res chain seq x y z
N MET A 1 17.04 -13.81 7.81
CA MET A 1 16.26 -12.57 8.00
C MET A 1 16.65 -11.43 7.05
N MET A 2 17.94 -11.15 6.81
CA MET A 2 18.35 -10.01 5.97
C MET A 2 17.73 -10.01 4.56
N GLY A 3 17.71 -11.15 3.86
CA GLY A 3 17.09 -11.24 2.53
C GLY A 3 15.60 -10.92 2.55
N CYS A 4 14.84 -11.50 3.48
CA CYS A 4 13.41 -11.21 3.65
C CYS A 4 13.15 -9.73 3.95
N GLY A 5 13.95 -9.12 4.85
CA GLY A 5 13.84 -7.70 5.18
C GLY A 5 14.17 -6.80 3.99
N PHE A 6 15.18 -7.17 3.19
CA PHE A 6 15.53 -6.46 1.96
C PHE A 6 14.38 -6.48 0.96
N PHE A 7 13.84 -7.66 0.65
CA PHE A 7 12.73 -7.79 -0.30
C PHE A 7 11.46 -7.09 0.21
N LEU A 8 11.19 -7.13 1.52
CA LEU A 8 10.07 -6.42 2.12
C LEU A 8 10.24 -4.90 2.00
N GLY A 9 11.46 -4.39 2.21
CA GLY A 9 11.80 -2.99 2.02
C GLY A 9 11.62 -2.55 0.57
N VAL A 10 12.17 -3.31 -0.39
CA VAL A 10 12.01 -3.04 -1.83
C VAL A 10 10.54 -3.06 -2.24
N ALA A 11 9.78 -4.08 -1.83
CA ALA A 11 8.36 -4.18 -2.11
C ALA A 11 7.58 -2.99 -1.53
N GLY A 12 7.89 -2.56 -0.30
CA GLY A 12 7.28 -1.39 0.33
C GLY A 12 7.50 -0.11 -0.47
N GLN A 13 8.73 0.12 -0.96
CA GLN A 13 9.04 1.30 -1.79
C GLN A 13 8.33 1.25 -3.15
N MET A 14 8.25 0.08 -3.79
CA MET A 14 7.50 -0.07 -5.05
C MET A 14 6.01 0.23 -4.86
N VAL A 15 5.40 -0.26 -3.77
CA VAL A 15 3.99 0.02 -3.46
C VAL A 15 3.76 1.52 -3.26
N LYS A 16 4.64 2.20 -2.50
CA LYS A 16 4.54 3.66 -2.30
C LYS A 16 4.57 4.41 -3.63
N LEU A 17 5.49 4.05 -4.54
CA LEU A 17 5.57 4.66 -5.87
C LEU A 17 4.28 4.48 -6.69
N CYS A 18 3.68 3.29 -6.67
CA CYS A 18 2.42 3.02 -7.36
C CYS A 18 1.27 3.88 -6.81
N VAL A 19 1.18 4.01 -5.48
CA VAL A 19 0.17 4.86 -4.82
C VAL A 19 0.36 6.33 -5.19
N ASP A 20 1.60 6.81 -5.17
CA ASP A 20 1.93 8.20 -5.55
C ASP A 20 1.60 8.47 -7.02
N THR A 21 1.71 7.46 -7.89
CA THR A 21 1.36 7.57 -9.31
C THR A 21 -0.15 7.54 -9.52
N ALA A 22 -0.86 6.63 -8.86
CA ALA A 22 -2.33 6.54 -8.93
C ALA A 22 -2.98 7.85 -8.46
N MET A 23 -2.50 8.42 -7.36
CA MET A 23 -2.95 9.73 -6.87
C MET A 23 -2.79 10.84 -7.91
N GLN A 24 -1.69 10.83 -8.66
CA GLN A 24 -1.41 11.85 -9.68
C GLN A 24 -2.29 11.72 -10.92
N ILE A 25 -2.82 10.52 -11.19
CA ILE A 25 -3.70 10.26 -12.33
C ILE A 25 -5.16 10.53 -11.96
N ASP A 26 -5.57 10.17 -10.73
CA ASP A 26 -6.99 10.18 -10.33
C ASP A 26 -7.44 11.50 -9.68
N VAL A 27 -6.52 12.34 -9.19
CA VAL A 27 -6.85 13.59 -8.48
C VAL A 27 -6.58 14.82 -9.35
N ASP A 28 -7.56 15.74 -9.37
CA ASP A 28 -7.47 17.02 -10.05
C ASP A 28 -6.27 17.86 -9.54
N ASP A 29 -5.57 18.53 -10.45
CA ASP A 29 -4.27 19.16 -10.18
C ASP A 29 -4.36 20.23 -9.06
N ALA A 30 -5.53 20.85 -8.91
CA ALA A 30 -5.82 21.83 -7.85
C ALA A 30 -5.83 21.23 -6.42
N LEU A 31 -6.11 19.93 -6.25
CA LEU A 31 -6.13 19.26 -4.95
C LEU A 31 -4.96 18.30 -4.73
N ARG A 32 -4.22 17.96 -5.79
CA ARG A 32 -3.13 16.97 -5.77
C ARG A 32 -2.10 17.20 -4.66
N GLY A 33 -1.72 18.46 -4.42
CA GLY A 33 -0.78 18.82 -3.34
C GLY A 33 -1.32 18.53 -1.94
N HIS A 34 -2.61 18.75 -1.69
CA HIS A 34 -3.23 18.46 -0.40
C HIS A 34 -3.30 16.97 -0.13
N VAL A 35 -3.74 16.17 -1.11
CA VAL A 35 -3.87 14.73 -0.92
C VAL A 35 -2.49 14.06 -0.81
N PHE A 36 -1.48 14.58 -1.53
CA PHE A 36 -0.09 14.12 -1.40
C PHE A 36 0.47 14.37 0.01
N ALA A 37 0.23 15.55 0.59
CA ALA A 37 0.68 15.86 1.96
C ALA A 37 0.02 14.95 3.01
N VAL A 38 -1.27 14.64 2.86
CA VAL A 38 -1.97 13.69 3.74
C VAL A 38 -1.41 12.27 3.57
N GLN A 39 -1.22 11.82 2.33
CA GLN A 39 -0.67 10.50 2.04
C GLN A 39 0.74 10.31 2.63
N ASP A 40 1.61 11.30 2.48
CA ASP A 40 2.98 11.21 2.97
C ASP A 40 3.05 11.28 4.50
N SER A 41 2.30 12.21 5.13
CA SER A 41 2.25 12.32 6.58
C SER A 41 1.70 11.05 7.25
N VAL A 42 0.63 10.46 6.72
CA VAL A 42 0.09 9.18 7.22
C VAL A 42 1.12 8.06 7.12
N PHE A 43 1.83 7.97 5.98
CA PHE A 43 2.87 6.97 5.81
C PHE A 43 3.99 7.12 6.84
N TRP A 44 4.54 8.33 6.99
CA TRP A 44 5.65 8.58 7.92
C TRP A 44 5.25 8.39 9.38
N VAL A 45 4.08 8.88 9.79
CA VAL A 45 3.58 8.69 11.16
C VAL A 45 3.40 7.21 11.46
N SER A 46 2.80 6.45 10.54
CA SER A 46 2.62 5.00 10.68
C SER A 46 3.97 4.27 10.76
N PHE A 47 4.93 4.66 9.93
CA PHE A 47 6.27 4.07 9.91
C PHE A 47 7.03 4.31 11.21
N VAL A 48 7.03 5.55 11.71
CA VAL A 48 7.64 5.91 12.99
C VAL A 48 6.96 5.17 14.14
N ALA A 49 5.63 5.08 14.15
CA ALA A 49 4.88 4.34 15.16
C ALA A 49 5.24 2.84 15.15
N ALA A 50 5.36 2.23 13.97
CA ALA A 50 5.76 0.84 13.83
C ALA A 50 7.19 0.58 14.34
N ILE A 51 8.14 1.47 14.03
CA ILE A 51 9.52 1.37 14.54
C ILE A 51 9.55 1.53 16.06
N ALA A 52 8.84 2.52 16.60
CA ALA A 52 8.78 2.74 18.04
C ALA A 52 8.18 1.54 18.79
N ALA A 53 7.10 0.95 18.25
CA ALA A 53 6.49 -0.26 18.79
C ALA A 53 7.46 -1.45 18.72
N ALA A 54 8.15 -1.65 17.59
CA ALA A 54 9.14 -2.70 17.46
C ALA A 54 10.28 -2.52 18.47
N ALA A 55 10.81 -1.31 18.63
CA ALA A 55 11.86 -1.01 19.61
C ALA A 55 11.41 -1.28 21.06
N ALA A 56 10.14 -1.03 21.40
CA ALA A 56 9.60 -1.31 22.72
C ALA A 56 9.33 -2.80 22.99
N LEU A 57 9.13 -3.61 21.93
CA LEU A 57 8.74 -5.03 22.03
C LEU A 57 9.91 -6.00 21.83
N ILE A 58 10.99 -5.57 21.18
CA ILE A 58 12.17 -6.42 20.95
C ILE A 58 12.94 -6.56 22.27
N PRO A 59 13.17 -7.78 22.78
CA PRO A 59 14.01 -7.99 23.97
C PRO A 59 15.49 -7.71 23.66
N ASP A 60 16.31 -7.51 24.69
CA ASP A 60 17.73 -7.15 24.57
C ASP A 60 18.58 -8.20 23.80
N ASP A 61 18.11 -9.45 23.78
CA ASP A 61 18.72 -10.56 23.03
C ASP A 61 18.41 -10.51 21.51
N GLY A 62 17.53 -9.59 21.08
CA GLY A 62 17.09 -9.40 19.71
C GLY A 62 16.21 -10.54 19.17
N HIS A 63 15.86 -11.53 20.00
CA HIS A 63 15.18 -12.74 19.56
C HIS A 63 13.66 -12.62 19.67
N ALA A 64 13.05 -12.00 18.66
CA ALA A 64 11.61 -11.70 18.65
C ALA A 64 10.82 -12.39 17.52
N PRO A 65 10.69 -13.72 17.50
CA PRO A 65 9.95 -14.44 16.46
C PRO A 65 8.45 -14.08 16.43
N LEU A 66 7.87 -13.71 17.58
CA LEU A 66 6.48 -13.29 17.66
C LEU A 66 6.20 -12.01 16.87
N LEU A 67 7.15 -11.06 16.84
CA LEU A 67 7.03 -9.84 16.03
C LEU A 67 7.04 -10.16 14.53
N ILE A 68 7.81 -11.17 14.12
CA ILE A 68 7.84 -11.64 12.72
C ILE A 68 6.48 -12.22 12.33
N LEU A 69 5.90 -13.07 13.19
CA LEU A 69 4.57 -13.64 12.96
C LEU A 69 3.49 -12.56 12.92
N ALA A 70 3.52 -11.62 13.87
CA ALA A 70 2.58 -10.50 13.89
C ALA A 70 2.68 -9.66 12.60
N GLY A 71 3.89 -9.27 12.19
CA GLY A 71 4.11 -8.54 10.95
C GLY A 71 3.63 -9.31 9.71
N THR A 72 3.88 -10.62 9.67
CA THR A 72 3.41 -11.49 8.58
C THR A 72 1.88 -11.48 8.49
N LEU A 73 1.18 -11.63 9.61
CA LEU A 73 -0.28 -11.60 9.67
C LEU A 73 -0.83 -10.24 9.22
N VAL A 74 -0.20 -9.14 9.61
CA VAL A 74 -0.59 -7.78 9.18
C VAL A 74 -0.46 -7.64 7.65
N TYR A 75 0.67 -8.07 7.07
CA TYR A 75 0.85 -8.00 5.61
C TYR A 75 -0.14 -8.89 4.85
N LEU A 76 -0.42 -10.10 5.35
CA LEU A 76 -1.41 -10.99 4.74
C LEU A 76 -2.83 -10.42 4.83
N ALA A 77 -3.21 -9.87 5.98
CA ALA A 77 -4.50 -9.20 6.16
C ALA A 77 -4.64 -8.00 5.21
N GLY A 78 -3.58 -7.19 5.07
CA GLY A 78 -3.53 -6.09 4.11
C GLY A 78 -3.67 -6.56 2.66
N LEU A 79 -2.98 -7.63 2.28
CA LEU A 79 -3.08 -8.24 0.95
C LEU A 79 -4.50 -8.74 0.67
N VAL A 80 -5.13 -9.41 1.63
CA VAL A 80 -6.51 -9.88 1.52
C VAL A 80 -7.47 -8.69 1.38
N ALA A 81 -7.35 -7.66 2.22
CA ALA A 81 -8.17 -6.47 2.14
C ALA A 81 -8.05 -5.79 0.76
N HIS A 82 -6.82 -5.59 0.27
CA HIS A 82 -6.57 -5.04 -1.06
C HIS A 82 -7.20 -5.90 -2.17
N ALA A 83 -7.03 -7.22 -2.11
CA ALA A 83 -7.61 -8.13 -3.09
C ALA A 83 -9.14 -8.13 -3.07
N LEU A 84 -9.78 -7.93 -1.91
CA LEU A 84 -11.24 -7.86 -1.80
C LEU A 84 -11.77 -6.52 -2.35
N ILE A 85 -11.12 -5.40 -2.02
CA ILE A 85 -11.53 -4.06 -2.46
C ILE A 85 -11.34 -3.89 -3.98
N GLY A 86 -10.19 -4.32 -4.51
CA GLY A 86 -9.87 -4.18 -5.93
C GLY A 86 -10.77 -5.01 -6.87
N ARG A 87 -11.47 -6.03 -6.36
CA ARG A 87 -12.42 -6.82 -7.17
C ARG A 87 -13.67 -6.05 -7.57
N GLY A 88 -14.03 -5.00 -6.83
CA GLY A 88 -15.20 -4.16 -7.12
C GLY A 88 -14.97 -3.12 -8.22
N GLN A 89 -13.72 -2.82 -8.58
CA GLN A 89 -13.37 -1.75 -9.53
C GLN A 89 -13.10 -2.22 -10.97
N ARG A 90 -13.52 -3.45 -11.33
CA ARG A 90 -13.54 -3.86 -12.73
C ARG A 90 -14.64 -3.11 -13.45
N THR A 91 -14.33 -1.93 -14.00
CA THR A 91 -15.16 -1.27 -15.00
C THR A 91 -15.36 -2.26 -16.16
N PRO A 92 -16.61 -2.62 -16.52
CA PRO A 92 -16.84 -3.48 -17.66
C PRO A 92 -16.41 -2.73 -18.93
N ALA A 93 -15.27 -3.10 -19.49
CA ALA A 93 -14.76 -2.63 -20.79
C ALA A 93 -15.67 -3.00 -21.98
N ALA A 94 -16.87 -3.54 -21.73
CA ALA A 94 -17.82 -4.00 -22.73
C ALA A 94 -18.81 -2.92 -23.21
N GLU A 95 -18.90 -1.76 -22.54
CA GLU A 95 -19.91 -0.73 -22.91
C GLU A 95 -19.37 0.34 -23.89
N VAL A 96 -18.05 0.57 -23.91
CA VAL A 96 -17.41 1.57 -24.80
C VAL A 96 -17.25 1.04 -26.23
N ASP A 97 -17.00 -0.25 -26.42
CA ASP A 97 -16.88 -0.87 -27.76
C ASP A 97 -18.24 -0.95 -28.49
N VAL A 98 -19.33 -1.19 -27.75
CA VAL A 98 -20.68 -1.30 -28.32
C VAL A 98 -21.21 0.05 -28.78
N THR A 99 -20.85 1.16 -28.11
CA THR A 99 -21.33 2.50 -28.52
C THR A 99 -20.60 3.01 -29.76
N VAL A 100 -19.30 2.73 -29.89
CA VAL A 100 -18.53 3.11 -31.09
C VAL A 100 -18.97 2.26 -32.29
N LYS A 101 -19.09 0.94 -32.13
CA LYS A 101 -19.46 0.02 -33.21
C LYS A 101 -20.91 0.15 -33.72
N ASN A 102 -21.82 0.74 -32.93
CA ASN A 102 -23.20 1.03 -33.36
C ASN A 102 -23.37 2.45 -33.95
N ALA A 103 -22.30 3.25 -33.99
CA ALA A 103 -22.29 4.58 -34.58
C ALA A 103 -21.65 4.64 -35.99
N GLU A 104 -21.18 3.48 -36.49
CA GLU A 104 -20.61 3.27 -37.83
C GLU A 104 -21.54 2.44 -38.73
#